data_AF-A0A3D0XQN6-F1
#
_entry.id   AF-A0A3D0XQN6-F1
#
_cell.length_a   1.000
_cell.length_b   1.000
_cell.length_c   1.000
_cell.angle_alpha   90.00
_cell.angle_beta   90.00
_cell.angle_gamma   90.00
#
_symmetry.space_group_name_H-M   'P 1'
#
loop_
_entity.id
_entity.type
_entity.pdbx_description
1 polymer ?
#
loop_
_entity_poly.entity_id
_entity_poly.type
_entity_poly.pdbx_seq_one_letter_code
_entity_poly.pdbx_strand_id
1 'polypeptide(L)'
;TALQEYEGTLFIVSHDRYLINKLADRIYWLTPEGAVSYKGSYDSFLEQRKIQQEREPSKKAQSSKGAVAYQQRKVQQASVRKQKAQIRKIENRIEELDNLTNLLNAQLSSPEIASDYEKAMDLTHQLETAKNENDRLMEEWETLSQAVEGT
;
A
#
# COMPACT_ATOMS: atom_id res chain seq x y z
N THR A 1 -7.68 -11.58 18.42
CA THR A 1 -6.60 -12.53 18.05
C THR A 1 -5.55 -12.50 19.14
N ALA A 2 -4.77 -13.56 19.36
CA ALA A 2 -3.78 -13.63 20.46
C ALA A 2 -2.82 -12.43 20.52
N LEU A 3 -2.53 -11.79 19.37
CA LEU A 3 -1.69 -10.60 19.28
C LEU A 3 -2.38 -9.29 19.72
N GLN A 4 -3.71 -9.19 19.65
CA GLN A 4 -4.47 -8.02 20.11
C GLN A 4 -4.63 -7.99 21.64
N GLU A 5 -4.54 -9.15 22.29
CA GLU A 5 -4.63 -9.32 23.74
C GLU A 5 -3.26 -9.20 24.43
N TYR A 6 -2.20 -8.96 23.66
CA TYR A 6 -0.87 -8.76 24.20
C TYR A 6 -0.76 -7.41 24.90
N GLU A 7 -0.54 -7.39 26.21
CA GLU A 7 -0.47 -6.16 27.02
C GLU A 7 0.85 -5.38 26.86
N GLY A 8 1.84 -5.93 26.13
CA GLY A 8 3.12 -5.27 25.88
C GLY A 8 3.15 -4.40 24.62
N THR A 9 4.30 -3.79 24.34
CA THR A 9 4.51 -3.06 23.07
C THR A 9 4.97 -4.02 21.99
N LEU A 10 4.25 -4.06 20.87
CA LEU A 10 4.62 -4.84 19.69
C LEU A 10 5.24 -3.92 18.63
N PHE A 11 6.44 -4.28 18.16
CA PHE A 11 7.02 -3.68 16.96
C PHE A 11 6.94 -4.70 15.83
N ILE A 12 6.20 -4.37 14.78
CA ILE A 12 5.88 -5.29 13.68
C ILE A 12 6.33 -4.68 12.36
N VAL A 13 7.04 -5.49 11.57
CA VAL A 13 7.37 -5.21 10.18
C VAL A 13 6.70 -6.31 9.36
N SER A 14 5.74 -5.94 8.53
CA SER A 14 4.97 -6.87 7.72
C SER A 14 4.66 -6.23 6.38
N HIS A 15 4.45 -7.07 5.37
CA HIS A 15 3.88 -6.65 4.09
C HIS A 15 2.36 -6.85 4.07
N ASP A 16 1.79 -7.57 5.05
CA ASP A 16 0.35 -7.75 5.20
C ASP A 16 -0.31 -6.49 5.77
N ARG A 17 -1.00 -5.77 4.89
CA ARG A 17 -1.68 -4.52 5.21
C ARG A 17 -2.86 -4.72 6.16
N TYR A 18 -3.55 -5.86 6.11
CA TYR A 18 -4.67 -6.15 7.00
C TYR A 18 -4.19 -6.38 8.42
N LEU A 19 -3.08 -7.11 8.58
CA LEU A 19 -2.41 -7.29 9.86
C LEU A 19 -1.97 -5.95 10.44
N ILE A 20 -1.30 -5.11 9.65
CA ILE A 20 -0.87 -3.78 10.09
C ILE A 20 -2.07 -2.93 10.45
N ASN A 21 -3.09 -2.85 9.58
CA ASN A 21 -4.25 -1.99 9.81
C ASN A 21 -5.06 -2.42 11.04
N LYS A 22 -5.05 -3.72 11.38
CA LYS A 22 -5.76 -4.29 12.53
C LYS A 22 -4.98 -4.20 13.85
N LEU A 23 -3.65 -4.19 13.81
CA LEU A 23 -2.79 -4.21 15.00
C LEU A 23 -2.07 -2.89 15.27
N ALA A 24 -1.87 -2.03 14.28
CA ALA A 24 -1.07 -0.83 14.42
C ALA A 24 -1.90 0.37 14.89
N ASP A 25 -1.47 0.95 15.99
CA ASP A 25 -1.98 2.23 16.51
C ASP A 25 -1.09 3.41 16.09
N ARG A 26 0.09 3.09 15.52
CA ARG A 26 1.10 4.04 15.08
C ARG A 26 1.94 3.44 13.95
N ILE A 27 2.13 4.22 12.88
CA ILE A 27 2.99 3.87 11.76
C ILE A 27 4.27 4.71 11.82
N TYR A 28 5.42 4.05 11.73
CA TYR A 28 6.70 4.73 11.54
C TYR A 28 7.09 4.62 10.07
N TRP A 29 7.08 5.75 9.38
CA TRP A 29 7.54 5.85 8.01
C TRP A 29 9.02 6.22 8.01
N LEU A 30 9.85 5.36 7.42
CA LEU A 30 11.29 5.57 7.34
C LEU A 30 11.63 6.31 6.04
N THR A 31 12.28 7.46 6.15
CA THR A 31 12.82 8.24 5.05
C THR A 31 14.35 8.33 5.16
N PRO A 32 15.06 8.73 4.10
CA PRO A 32 16.51 8.96 4.17
C PRO A 32 16.92 10.00 5.23
N GLU A 33 16.05 10.96 5.54
CA GLU A 33 16.27 12.01 6.55
C GLU A 33 15.94 11.57 7.98
N GLY A 34 15.22 10.46 8.15
CA GLY A 34 14.86 9.90 9.46
C GLY A 34 13.49 9.22 9.47
N ALA A 35 12.98 8.92 10.67
CA ALA A 35 11.67 8.30 10.84
C ALA A 35 10.61 9.35 11.18
N VAL A 36 9.48 9.31 10.48
CA VAL A 36 8.29 10.14 10.77
C VAL A 36 7.20 9.24 11.35
N SER A 37 6.69 9.59 12.53
CA SER A 37 5.62 8.83 13.18
C SER A 37 4.25 9.41 12.83
N TYR A 38 3.34 8.54 12.40
CA TYR A 38 1.93 8.82 12.15
C TYR A 38 1.07 8.06 13.15
N LYS A 39 0.09 8.75 13.76
CA LYS A 39 -0.84 8.12 14.70
C LYS A 39 -2.05 7.56 13.95
N GLY A 40 -2.44 6.35 14.31
CA GLY A 40 -3.54 5.61 13.70
C GLY A 40 -3.06 4.41 12.91
N SER A 41 -4.03 3.76 12.25
CA SER A 41 -3.80 2.58 11.44
C SER A 41 -3.11 2.93 10.11
N TYR A 42 -2.80 1.92 9.30
CA TYR A 42 -2.17 2.12 8.00
C TYR A 42 -2.99 3.03 7.07
N ASP A 43 -4.32 2.88 7.05
CA ASP A 43 -5.17 3.73 6.22
C ASP A 43 -5.16 5.20 6.69
N SER A 44 -5.13 5.42 8.00
CA SER A 44 -5.00 6.76 8.59
C SER A 44 -3.68 7.42 8.18
N PHE A 45 -2.60 6.64 8.13
CA PHE A 45 -1.31 7.09 7.63
C PHE A 45 -1.37 7.55 6.17
N LEU A 46 -2.01 6.78 5.28
CA LEU A 46 -2.16 7.15 3.87
C LEU A 46 -2.95 8.45 3.69
N GLU A 47 -4.03 8.62 4.46
CA GLU A 47 -4.84 9.84 4.41
C GLU A 47 -4.05 11.06 4.90
N GLN A 48 -3.35 10.93 6.04
CA GLN A 48 -2.51 11.99 6.58
C GLN A 48 -1.40 12.39 5.60
N ARG A 49 -0.77 11.43 4.91
CA ARG A 49 0.23 11.71 3.88
C ARG A 49 -0.33 12.43 2.67
N LYS A 50 -1.52 12.05 2.22
CA LYS A 50 -2.19 12.72 1.10
C LYS A 50 -2.47 14.19 1.43
N ILE A 51 -2.98 14.47 2.63
CA ILE A 51 -3.22 15.84 3.10
C ILE A 51 -1.90 16.62 3.21
N GLN A 52 -0.82 15.98 3.67
CA GLN A 52 0.49 16.62 3.82
C GLN A 52 1.10 16.96 2.45
N GLN A 53 1.01 16.07 1.47
CA GLN A 53 1.41 16.34 0.08
C GLN A 53 0.59 17.45 -0.58
N GLU A 54 -0.71 17.58 -0.27
CA GLU A 54 -1.56 18.64 -0.82
C GLU A 54 -1.31 20.01 -0.16
N ARG A 55 -0.74 20.02 1.07
CA ARG A 55 -0.47 21.25 1.83
C ARG A 55 0.91 21.85 1.57
N GLU A 56 1.84 21.14 0.94
CA GLU A 56 3.14 21.74 0.60
C GLU A 56 2.96 22.80 -0.50
N PRO A 57 3.17 24.09 -0.20
CA PRO A 57 3.11 25.11 -1.23
C PRO A 57 4.32 24.91 -2.14
N SER A 58 4.04 24.71 -3.44
CA SER A 58 5.05 24.68 -4.50
C SER A 58 5.91 25.97 -4.48
N LYS A 59 6.98 25.95 -3.70
CA LYS A 59 8.00 27.00 -3.71
C LYS A 59 8.88 26.78 -4.92
N LYS A 60 8.64 27.54 -6.00
CA LYS A 60 9.70 28.40 -6.56
C LYS A 60 9.21 29.36 -7.64
N ALA A 61 9.65 30.58 -7.42
CA ALA A 61 9.42 31.84 -8.11
C ALA A 61 10.00 31.90 -9.53
N GLN A 62 9.63 33.00 -10.17
CA GLN A 62 9.92 33.49 -11.51
C GLN A 62 11.39 33.37 -11.95
N SER A 63 11.59 32.93 -13.20
CA SER A 63 12.51 33.61 -14.14
C SER A 63 12.14 33.27 -15.58
N SER A 64 12.40 34.23 -16.46
CA SER A 64 11.89 34.41 -17.82
C SER A 64 12.39 33.38 -18.85
N LYS A 65 11.64 32.29 -19.07
CA LYS A 65 11.66 31.44 -20.31
C LYS A 65 10.27 30.80 -20.56
N GLY A 66 9.26 31.64 -20.72
CA GLY A 66 7.84 31.36 -20.44
C GLY A 66 7.11 30.26 -21.24
N ALA A 67 7.54 29.89 -22.45
CA ALA A 67 6.79 28.91 -23.27
C ALA A 67 7.28 27.46 -23.08
N VAL A 68 8.60 27.24 -23.14
CA VAL A 68 9.20 25.89 -23.04
C VAL A 68 9.13 25.35 -21.61
N ALA A 69 9.41 26.20 -20.61
CA ALA A 69 9.33 25.81 -19.21
C ALA A 69 7.89 25.53 -18.75
N TYR A 70 6.89 26.19 -19.35
CA TYR A 70 5.48 25.96 -19.07
C TYR A 70 4.99 24.63 -19.67
N GLN A 71 5.36 24.32 -20.91
CA GLN A 71 5.06 23.02 -21.52
C GLN A 71 5.73 21.88 -20.76
N GLN A 72 7.00 22.01 -20.38
CA GLN A 72 7.71 21.00 -19.58
C GLN A 72 7.06 20.79 -18.21
N ARG A 73 6.66 21.86 -17.50
CA ARG A 73 5.90 21.73 -16.23
C ARG A 73 4.55 21.04 -16.42
N LYS A 74 3.82 21.35 -17.49
CA LYS A 74 2.51 20.72 -17.77
C LYS A 74 2.67 19.22 -18.06
N VAL A 75 3.70 18.84 -18.81
CA VAL A 75 4.01 17.43 -19.12
C VAL A 75 4.43 16.68 -17.85
N GLN A 76 5.30 17.27 -17.01
CA GLN A 76 5.69 16.68 -15.73
C GLN A 76 4.48 16.49 -14.80
N GLN A 77 3.62 17.50 -14.65
CA GLN A 77 2.40 17.36 -13.85
C GLN A 77 1.44 16.29 -14.40
N ALA A 78 1.33 16.16 -15.73
CA ALA A 78 0.53 15.11 -16.34
C ALA A 78 1.12 13.71 -16.09
N SER A 79 2.44 13.57 -16.12
CA SER A 79 3.16 12.33 -15.78
C SER A 79 2.90 11.92 -14.32
N VAL A 80 3.08 12.84 -13.37
CA VAL A 80 2.82 12.61 -11.95
C VAL A 80 1.36 12.22 -11.70
N ARG A 81 0.39 12.87 -12.38
CA ARG A 81 -1.03 12.49 -12.28
C ARG A 81 -1.28 11.07 -12.80
N LYS A 82 -0.62 10.68 -13.89
CA LYS A 82 -0.73 9.32 -14.46
C LYS A 82 -0.15 8.28 -13.50
N GLN A 83 1.03 8.53 -12.93
CA GLN A 83 1.66 7.65 -11.95
C GLN A 83 0.79 7.51 -10.69
N LYS A 84 0.26 8.62 -10.15
CA LYS A 84 -0.69 8.58 -9.02
C LYS A 84 -1.97 7.80 -9.34
N ALA A 85 -2.47 7.88 -10.57
CA ALA A 85 -3.62 7.09 -10.99
C ALA A 85 -3.30 5.59 -11.13
N GLN A 86 -2.07 5.24 -11.54
CA GLN A 86 -1.61 3.85 -11.56
C GLN A 86 -1.46 3.29 -10.14
N ILE A 87 -0.83 4.05 -9.24
CA ILE A 87 -0.71 3.71 -7.82
C ILE A 87 -2.08 3.37 -7.22
N ARG A 88 -3.09 4.22 -7.44
CA ARG A 88 -4.46 3.95 -6.95
C ARG A 88 -5.08 2.66 -7.51
N LYS A 89 -4.81 2.33 -8.77
CA LYS A 89 -5.31 1.07 -9.36
C LYS A 89 -4.65 -0.13 -8.71
N ILE A 90 -3.34 -0.03 -8.47
CA ILE A 90 -2.57 -1.09 -7.81
C ILE A 90 -3.04 -1.25 -6.36
N GLU A 91 -3.26 -0.15 -5.63
CA GLU A 91 -3.80 -0.17 -4.27
C GLU A 91 -5.15 -0.89 -4.18
N ASN A 92 -6.08 -0.55 -5.08
CA ASN A 92 -7.38 -1.23 -5.14
C ASN A 92 -7.23 -2.72 -5.44
N ARG A 93 -6.31 -3.09 -6.34
CA ARG A 93 -6.08 -4.49 -6.70
C ARG A 93 -5.45 -5.29 -5.56
N ILE A 94 -4.51 -4.70 -4.82
CA ILE A 94 -3.94 -5.27 -3.60
C ILE A 94 -5.06 -5.52 -2.58
N GLU A 95 -5.93 -4.53 -2.35
CA GLU A 95 -7.05 -4.67 -1.41
C GLU A 95 -8.02 -5.80 -1.82
N GLU A 96 -8.33 -5.95 -3.12
CA GLU A 96 -9.11 -7.06 -3.65
C GLU A 96 -8.44 -8.42 -3.41
N LEU A 97 -7.14 -8.52 -3.68
CA LEU A 97 -6.37 -9.77 -3.54
C LEU A 97 -6.21 -10.18 -2.08
N ASP A 98 -6.03 -9.22 -1.17
CA ASP A 98 -6.00 -9.50 0.26
C ASP A 98 -7.36 -10.01 0.75
N ASN A 99 -8.47 -9.37 0.32
CA ASN A 99 -9.82 -9.83 0.64
C ASN A 99 -10.06 -11.25 0.13
N LEU A 100 -9.63 -11.54 -1.09
CA LEU A 100 -9.68 -12.88 -1.67
C LEU A 100 -8.85 -13.89 -0.84
N THR A 101 -7.63 -13.53 -0.48
CA THR A 101 -6.73 -14.37 0.34
C THR A 101 -7.35 -14.68 1.70
N ASN A 102 -7.98 -13.69 2.34
CA ASN A 102 -8.71 -13.86 3.60
C ASN A 102 -9.90 -14.82 3.46
N LEU A 103 -10.66 -14.69 2.37
CA LEU A 103 -11.79 -15.57 2.07
C LEU A 103 -11.33 -17.02 1.82
N LEU A 104 -10.30 -17.20 1.01
CA LEU A 104 -9.72 -18.52 0.71
C LEU A 104 -9.17 -19.19 1.98
N ASN A 105 -8.47 -18.45 2.84
CA ASN A 105 -8.01 -18.95 4.15
C ASN A 105 -9.17 -19.40 5.04
N ALA A 106 -10.26 -18.62 5.08
CA ALA A 106 -11.45 -18.97 5.86
C ALA A 106 -12.12 -20.25 5.33
N GLN A 107 -12.18 -20.42 4.00
CA GLN A 107 -12.70 -21.63 3.36
C GLN A 107 -11.82 -22.86 3.66
N LEU A 108 -10.50 -22.72 3.57
CA LEU A 108 -9.54 -23.79 3.92
C LEU A 108 -9.62 -24.18 5.40
N SER A 109 -10.00 -23.25 6.28
CA SER A 109 -10.20 -23.51 7.71
C SER A 109 -11.51 -24.23 8.03
N SER A 110 -12.38 -24.48 7.04
CA SER A 110 -13.66 -25.14 7.25
C SER A 110 -13.52 -26.68 7.32
N PRO A 111 -14.24 -27.37 8.23
CA PRO A 111 -14.16 -28.83 8.37
C PRO A 111 -14.58 -29.61 7.11
N GLU A 112 -15.50 -29.05 6.33
CA GLU A 112 -16.01 -29.66 5.09
C GLU A 112 -14.94 -29.70 4.00
N ILE A 113 -14.14 -28.63 3.87
CA ILE A 113 -13.05 -28.55 2.88
C ILE A 113 -11.84 -29.36 3.33
N ALA A 114 -11.53 -29.40 4.64
CA ALA A 114 -10.44 -30.22 5.17
C ALA A 114 -10.61 -31.72 4.88
N SER A 115 -11.85 -32.16 4.67
CA SER A 115 -12.21 -33.54 4.34
C SER A 115 -12.14 -33.86 2.84
N ASP A 116 -12.10 -32.82 2.00
CA ASP A 116 -12.10 -32.91 0.53
C ASP A 116 -10.74 -32.45 -0.02
N TYR A 117 -9.84 -33.42 -0.21
CA TYR A 117 -8.46 -33.17 -0.62
C TYR A 117 -8.36 -32.44 -1.96
N GLU A 118 -9.24 -32.71 -2.93
CA GLU A 118 -9.21 -32.04 -4.24
C GLU A 118 -9.59 -30.56 -4.11
N LYS A 119 -10.66 -30.24 -3.37
CA LYS A 119 -11.05 -28.85 -3.12
C LYS A 119 -10.00 -28.10 -2.30
N ALA A 120 -9.42 -28.74 -1.29
CA ALA A 120 -8.36 -28.14 -0.49
C ALA A 120 -7.13 -27.80 -1.34
N MET A 121 -6.74 -28.69 -2.26
CA MET A 121 -5.62 -28.46 -3.18
C MET A 121 -5.90 -27.29 -4.14
N ASP A 122 -7.10 -27.24 -4.73
CA ASP A 122 -7.48 -26.15 -5.65
C ASP A 122 -7.51 -24.79 -4.94
N LEU A 123 -8.11 -24.72 -3.75
CA LEU A 123 -8.13 -23.51 -2.93
C LEU A 123 -6.72 -23.07 -2.51
N THR A 124 -5.84 -24.03 -2.20
CA THR A 124 -4.44 -23.74 -1.87
C THR A 124 -3.69 -23.14 -3.08
N HIS A 125 -3.91 -23.68 -4.27
CA HIS A 125 -3.32 -23.15 -5.51
C HIS A 125 -3.85 -21.75 -5.84
N GLN A 126 -5.16 -21.52 -5.68
CA GLN A 126 -5.75 -20.18 -5.84
C GLN A 126 -5.17 -19.18 -4.84
N LEU A 127 -4.98 -19.60 -3.58
CA LEU A 127 -4.38 -18.77 -2.53
C LEU A 127 -2.93 -18.43 -2.83
N GLU A 128 -2.13 -19.39 -3.30
CA GLU A 128 -0.74 -19.16 -3.70
C GLU A 128 -0.67 -18.20 -4.90
N THR A 129 -1.55 -18.37 -5.88
CA THR A 129 -1.64 -17.47 -7.05
C THR A 129 -1.99 -16.04 -6.63
N ALA A 130 -2.99 -15.88 -5.76
CA ALA A 130 -3.41 -14.57 -5.26
C ALA A 130 -2.31 -13.88 -4.45
N LYS A 131 -1.58 -14.63 -3.60
CA LYS A 131 -0.44 -14.11 -2.84
C LYS A 131 0.70 -13.66 -3.74
N ASN A 132 1.07 -14.47 -4.73
CA ASN A 132 2.14 -14.13 -5.68
C ASN A 132 1.79 -12.89 -6.52
N GLU A 133 0.51 -12.74 -6.93
CA GLU A 133 0.06 -11.53 -7.61
C GLU A 133 0.14 -10.31 -6.70
N ASN A 134 -0.25 -10.46 -5.43
CA ASN A 134 -0.21 -9.39 -4.45
C ASN A 134 1.23 -8.92 -4.18
N ASP A 135 2.15 -9.85 -3.93
CA ASP A 135 3.57 -9.55 -3.69
C ASP A 135 4.17 -8.77 -4.88
N ARG A 136 3.87 -9.19 -6.11
CA ARG A 136 4.31 -8.49 -7.32
C ARG A 136 3.75 -7.07 -7.40
N LEU A 137 2.47 -6.90 -7.10
CA LEU A 137 1.82 -5.58 -7.13
C LEU A 137 2.34 -4.67 -6.03
N MET A 138 2.72 -5.21 -4.88
CA MET A 138 3.37 -4.47 -3.81
C MET A 138 4.76 -3.96 -4.22
N GLU A 139 5.58 -4.78 -4.89
CA GLU A 139 6.87 -4.34 -5.46
C GLU A 139 6.68 -3.23 -6.51
N GLU A 140 5.67 -3.37 -7.39
CA GLU A 140 5.33 -2.35 -8.37
C GLU A 140 4.86 -1.06 -7.70
N TRP A 141 4.02 -1.17 -6.68
CA TRP A 141 3.55 -0.04 -5.89
C TRP A 141 4.70 0.69 -5.21
N GLU A 142 5.62 -0.04 -4.56
CA GLU A 142 6.79 0.53 -3.90
C GLU A 142 7.66 1.31 -4.90
N THR A 143 7.96 0.71 -6.05
CA THR A 143 8.76 1.33 -7.11
C THR A 143 8.10 2.60 -7.64
N LEU A 144 6.79 2.56 -7.90
CA LEU A 144 6.04 3.72 -8.40
C LEU A 144 5.91 4.82 -7.34
N SER A 145 5.72 4.45 -6.08
CA SER A 145 5.63 5.39 -4.97
C SER A 145 6.95 6.14 -4.77
N GLN A 146 8.08 5.42 -4.74
CA GLN A 146 9.42 6.02 -4.68
C GLN A 146 9.68 6.95 -5.87
N ALA A 147 9.28 6.55 -7.09
CA ALA A 147 9.44 7.38 -8.28
C ALA A 147 8.63 8.68 -8.24
N VAL A 148 7.46 8.69 -7.59
CA VAL A 148 6.63 9.90 -7.41
C VAL A 148 7.16 10.79 -6.28
N GLU A 149 7.79 10.21 -5.26
CA GLU A 149 8.43 10.99 -4.17
C GLU A 149 9.72 11.67 -4.59
N GLY A 150 10.46 11.08 -5.54
CA GLY A 150 11.71 11.64 -6.06
C GLY A 150 11.54 12.77 -7.09
N THR A 151 10.31 13.12 -7.50
CA THR A 151 10.00 14.15 -8.52
C THR A 151 9.39 15.41 -7.94
#